data_AF-A0A449H0Q6-F1
#
_entry.id   AF-A0A449H0Q6-F1
#
_cell.length_a   1.000
_cell.length_b   1.000
_cell.length_c   1.000
_cell.angle_alpha   90.00
_cell.angle_beta   90.00
_cell.angle_gamma   90.00
#
_symmetry.space_group_name_H-M   'P 1'
#
loop_
_entity.id
_entity.type
_entity.pdbx_description
1 polymer ?
#
loop_
_entity_poly.entity_id
_entity_poly.type
_entity_poly.pdbx_seq_one_letter_code
_entity_poly.pdbx_strand_id
1 'polypeptide(L)'
;MSGDGVESAFGDDVAGEVAFGLEEVNEVIAGLVAVHAERRRRDAEILAARLGIGGEPPQTLAAIGARFDLARDRVRQLHTRTVGYILRETHLGGDERAAFTRRYPLEARDSALVRTLLAETYATDSDLAANELTYLKLRLAGHAPEDAKRVAGYVVQRIMGWQKKTNRRLVALREESAAAAALTALSDQIEWPARASDPAPLPSASARVVDGDDDQRGRFYLAKVGRDVGFDSALRARLLLTLNAADQVRTFQEEPAAVRYTVDGQTGLHHPDVVAQLADGRIVLVDVQPLGQVGIHVNRVKAAALREHAHANGWGLLIWTGSRTGVAQLRDRRVDAELEQRLGDLLAAGPAPMTAVRRLHREAGLELLDLAALTLRHGWRWDRAPFRLSAPPPTGD
;
A
#
# COMPACT_ATOMS: atom_id res chain seq x y z
N MET A 1 -19.51 -16.77 -25.02
CA MET A 1 -19.71 -15.57 -24.19
C MET A 1 -18.60 -15.56 -23.17
N SER A 2 -17.49 -14.95 -23.55
CA SER A 2 -16.26 -14.92 -22.77
C SER A 2 -16.33 -13.68 -21.90
N GLY A 3 -16.53 -13.86 -20.59
CA GLY A 3 -16.44 -12.75 -19.64
C GLY A 3 -15.10 -12.06 -19.84
N ASP A 4 -15.14 -10.74 -20.06
CA ASP A 4 -13.97 -9.92 -20.29
C ASP A 4 -13.10 -10.05 -19.02
N GLY A 5 -11.97 -10.76 -19.08
CA GLY A 5 -11.13 -11.13 -17.92
C GLY A 5 -10.53 -9.96 -17.13
N VAL A 6 -10.96 -8.74 -17.44
CA VAL A 6 -10.73 -7.50 -16.68
C VAL A 6 -11.72 -7.37 -15.51
N GLU A 7 -12.92 -7.95 -15.61
CA GLU A 7 -13.92 -7.92 -14.52
C GLU A 7 -13.56 -8.85 -13.37
N SER A 8 -12.93 -10.00 -13.65
CA SER A 8 -12.51 -10.95 -12.60
C SER A 8 -11.10 -10.70 -12.03
N ALA A 9 -10.37 -9.69 -12.54
CA ALA A 9 -9.00 -9.40 -12.09
C ALA A 9 -8.96 -8.62 -10.77
N PHE A 10 -10.10 -8.06 -10.36
CA PHE A 10 -10.27 -7.37 -9.10
C PHE A 10 -11.26 -8.19 -8.29
N GLY A 11 -10.76 -9.04 -7.39
CA GLY A 11 -11.63 -9.56 -6.33
C GLY A 11 -12.22 -8.36 -5.58
N ASP A 12 -13.49 -8.46 -5.19
CA ASP A 12 -14.11 -7.46 -4.30
C ASP A 12 -13.31 -7.30 -2.99
N ASP A 13 -12.50 -8.31 -2.65
CA ASP A 13 -11.65 -8.35 -1.47
C ASP A 13 -10.19 -8.63 -1.83
N VAL A 14 -9.29 -7.74 -1.41
CA VAL A 14 -7.84 -7.86 -1.61
C VAL A 14 -7.21 -9.00 -0.79
N ALA A 15 -7.91 -9.54 0.21
CA ALA A 15 -7.37 -10.54 1.13
C ALA A 15 -6.82 -11.79 0.43
N GLY A 16 -7.43 -12.22 -0.69
CA GLY A 16 -6.99 -13.39 -1.45
C GLY A 16 -5.65 -13.21 -2.16
N GLU A 17 -5.22 -11.96 -2.36
CA GLU A 17 -3.97 -11.62 -3.08
C GLU A 17 -2.83 -11.28 -2.11
N VAL A 18 -3.11 -11.19 -0.80
CA VAL A 18 -2.10 -10.99 0.24
C VAL A 18 -1.39 -12.31 0.52
N ALA A 19 -0.09 -12.38 0.22
CA ALA A 19 0.71 -13.58 0.38
C ALA A 19 2.08 -13.28 0.98
N PHE A 20 2.62 -14.20 1.79
CA PHE A 20 3.92 -14.04 2.46
C PHE A 20 5.07 -13.79 1.46
N GLY A 21 5.02 -14.42 0.28
CA GLY A 21 6.03 -14.23 -0.78
C GLY A 21 6.14 -12.79 -1.30
N LEU A 22 5.16 -11.91 -1.05
CA LEU A 22 5.29 -10.48 -1.33
C LEU A 22 6.41 -9.84 -0.51
N GLU A 23 6.48 -10.19 0.78
CA GLU A 23 7.52 -9.67 1.68
C GLU A 23 8.86 -10.34 1.42
N GLU A 24 8.90 -11.61 0.99
CA GLU A 24 10.15 -12.23 0.54
C GLU A 24 10.76 -11.47 -0.65
N VAL A 25 9.94 -11.09 -1.63
CA VAL A 25 10.37 -10.30 -2.79
C VAL A 25 10.77 -8.89 -2.37
N ASN A 26 10.00 -8.24 -1.50
CA ASN A 26 10.31 -6.90 -1.00
C ASN A 26 11.63 -6.88 -0.25
N GLU A 27 11.89 -7.86 0.62
CA GLU A 27 13.13 -7.95 1.40
C GLU A 27 14.36 -8.04 0.50
N VAL A 28 14.31 -8.84 -0.57
CA VAL A 28 15.46 -8.91 -1.50
C VAL A 28 15.66 -7.58 -2.21
N ILE A 29 14.59 -6.94 -2.71
CA ILE A 29 14.70 -5.62 -3.36
C ILE A 29 15.26 -4.57 -2.38
N ALA A 30 14.74 -4.55 -1.14
CA ALA A 30 15.19 -3.67 -0.08
C ALA A 30 16.68 -3.90 0.26
N GLY A 31 17.11 -5.16 0.36
CA GLY A 31 18.51 -5.52 0.57
C GLY A 31 19.42 -5.01 -0.55
N LEU A 32 19.02 -5.17 -1.81
CA LEU A 32 19.77 -4.65 -2.96
C LEU A 32 19.89 -3.13 -2.93
N VAL A 33 18.81 -2.43 -2.55
CA VAL A 33 18.82 -0.97 -2.39
C VAL A 33 19.70 -0.55 -1.21
N ALA A 34 19.69 -1.29 -0.10
CA ALA A 34 20.54 -1.03 1.06
C ALA A 34 22.03 -1.20 0.72
N VAL A 35 22.41 -2.25 -0.01
CA VAL A 35 23.79 -2.43 -0.51
C VAL A 35 24.20 -1.27 -1.41
N HIS A 36 23.30 -0.79 -2.28
CA HIS A 36 23.58 0.40 -3.10
C HIS A 36 23.76 1.67 -2.25
N ALA A 37 23.01 1.79 -1.15
CA ALA A 37 23.05 2.95 -0.26
C ALA A 37 24.43 3.16 0.38
N GLU A 38 25.21 2.09 0.59
CA GLU A 38 26.60 2.18 1.09
C GLU A 38 27.51 3.04 0.19
N ARG A 39 27.23 3.06 -1.13
CA ARG A 39 28.00 3.82 -2.11
C ARG A 39 27.33 5.14 -2.48
N ARG A 40 26.00 5.14 -2.57
CA ARG A 40 25.20 6.27 -3.08
C ARG A 40 23.88 6.39 -2.30
N ARG A 41 23.96 6.77 -1.02
CA ARG A 41 22.81 6.90 -0.12
C ARG A 41 21.62 7.67 -0.71
N ARG A 42 21.86 8.87 -1.27
CA ARG A 42 20.79 9.70 -1.86
C ARG A 42 20.06 9.00 -3.01
N ASP A 43 20.81 8.32 -3.89
CA ASP A 43 20.22 7.62 -5.05
C ASP A 43 19.40 6.41 -4.59
N ALA A 44 19.85 5.72 -3.54
CA ALA A 44 19.10 4.64 -2.89
C ALA A 44 17.82 5.14 -2.21
N GLU A 45 17.86 6.27 -1.50
CA GLU A 45 16.68 6.88 -0.87
C GLU A 45 15.64 7.31 -1.93
N ILE A 46 16.10 7.90 -3.04
CA ILE A 46 15.23 8.24 -4.19
C ILE A 46 14.58 6.98 -4.77
N LEU A 47 15.36 5.91 -4.97
CA LEU A 47 14.85 4.66 -5.50
C LEU A 47 13.84 4.00 -4.52
N ALA A 48 14.15 3.97 -3.23
CA ALA A 48 13.28 3.40 -2.21
C ALA A 48 11.93 4.13 -2.15
N ALA A 49 11.95 5.47 -2.16
CA ALA A 49 10.74 6.30 -2.20
C ALA A 49 9.94 6.08 -3.49
N ARG A 50 10.62 5.93 -4.63
CA ARG A 50 9.96 5.66 -5.91
C ARG A 50 9.30 4.29 -5.97
N LEU A 51 9.87 3.27 -5.32
CA LEU A 51 9.37 1.90 -5.36
C LEU A 51 8.41 1.55 -4.22
N GLY A 52 8.35 2.34 -3.14
CA GLY A 52 7.49 2.06 -1.99
C GLY A 52 7.92 0.84 -1.15
N ILE A 53 9.21 0.50 -1.20
CA ILE A 53 9.75 -0.73 -0.54
C ILE A 53 9.95 -0.57 0.97
N GLY A 54 9.91 0.68 1.48
CA GLY A 54 10.07 0.99 2.90
C GLY A 54 8.81 0.82 3.76
N GLY A 55 7.70 0.37 3.17
CA GLY A 55 6.39 0.29 3.83
C GLY A 55 5.53 1.54 3.69
N GLU A 56 6.09 2.60 3.12
CA GLU A 56 5.32 3.74 2.61
C GLU A 56 4.93 3.54 1.15
N PRO A 57 3.80 4.10 0.69
CA PRO A 57 3.38 3.97 -0.70
C PRO A 57 4.41 4.62 -1.65
N PRO A 58 4.50 4.15 -2.91
CA PRO A 58 5.37 4.76 -3.90
C PRO A 58 5.07 6.25 -4.12
N GLN A 59 6.11 7.06 -4.29
CA GLN A 59 5.98 8.48 -4.52
C GLN A 59 6.10 8.85 -6.02
N THR A 60 5.46 9.96 -6.39
CA THR A 60 5.64 10.55 -7.72
C THR A 60 7.05 11.13 -7.86
N LEU A 61 7.53 11.24 -9.10
CA LEU A 61 8.81 11.88 -9.38
C LEU A 61 8.82 13.36 -8.97
N ALA A 62 7.66 14.05 -9.01
CA ALA A 62 7.53 15.43 -8.57
C ALA A 62 7.66 15.56 -7.04
N ALA A 63 6.99 14.70 -6.27
CA ALA A 63 7.10 14.68 -4.80
C ALA A 63 8.55 14.39 -4.34
N ILE A 64 9.19 13.39 -4.96
CA ILE A 64 10.60 13.08 -4.70
C ILE A 64 11.49 14.27 -5.11
N GLY A 65 11.21 14.88 -6.26
CA GLY A 65 11.94 16.06 -6.74
C GLY A 65 11.91 17.21 -5.73
N ALA A 66 10.73 17.55 -5.22
CA ALA A 66 10.57 18.58 -4.19
C ALA A 66 11.31 18.23 -2.89
N ARG A 67 11.26 16.97 -2.45
CA ARG A 67 11.96 16.51 -1.24
C ARG A 67 13.48 16.62 -1.35
N PHE A 68 14.05 16.35 -2.53
CA PHE A 68 15.49 16.32 -2.75
C PHE A 68 16.04 17.56 -3.46
N ASP A 69 15.23 18.59 -3.69
CA ASP A 69 15.57 19.78 -4.48
C ASP A 69 16.12 19.39 -5.88
N LEU A 70 15.35 18.60 -6.61
CA LEU A 70 15.66 18.11 -7.95
C LEU A 70 14.49 18.31 -8.90
N ALA A 71 14.80 18.63 -10.16
CA ALA A 71 13.80 18.57 -11.21
C ALA A 71 13.29 17.13 -11.41
N ARG A 72 12.00 17.00 -11.76
CA ARG A 72 11.33 15.71 -12.05
C ARG A 72 12.12 14.80 -12.99
N ASP A 73 12.64 15.36 -14.09
CA ASP A 73 13.45 14.58 -15.05
C ASP A 73 14.76 14.08 -14.44
N ARG A 74 15.37 14.88 -13.56
CA ARG A 74 16.60 14.46 -12.89
C ARG A 74 16.35 13.27 -11.97
N VAL A 75 15.24 13.26 -11.23
CA VAL A 75 14.84 12.11 -10.41
C VAL A 75 14.66 10.86 -11.28
N ARG A 76 13.98 10.98 -12.42
CA ARG A 76 13.80 9.88 -13.39
C ARG A 76 15.13 9.30 -13.88
N GLN A 77 16.08 10.17 -14.23
CA GLN A 77 17.40 9.74 -14.68
C GLN A 77 18.18 9.01 -13.58
N LEU A 78 18.15 9.51 -12.34
CA LEU A 78 18.78 8.87 -11.19
C LEU A 78 18.17 7.49 -10.96
N HIS A 79 16.85 7.41 -10.86
CA HIS A 79 16.12 6.16 -10.73
C HIS A 79 16.54 5.12 -11.78
N THR A 80 16.46 5.46 -13.08
CA THR A 80 16.79 4.53 -14.17
C THR A 80 18.25 4.06 -14.10
N ARG A 81 19.17 4.97 -13.75
CA ARG A 81 20.59 4.63 -13.58
C ARG A 81 20.79 3.67 -12.42
N THR A 82 20.16 3.92 -11.28
CA THR A 82 20.28 3.09 -10.07
C THR A 82 19.70 1.70 -10.30
N VAL A 83 18.54 1.58 -10.94
CA VAL A 83 17.97 0.27 -11.32
C VAL A 83 18.92 -0.50 -12.23
N GLY A 84 19.46 0.16 -13.26
CA GLY A 84 20.43 -0.47 -14.17
C GLY A 84 21.72 -0.89 -13.46
N TYR A 85 22.15 -0.15 -12.45
CA TYR A 85 23.31 -0.48 -11.62
C TYR A 85 23.04 -1.72 -10.77
N ILE A 86 21.95 -1.70 -9.99
CA ILE A 86 21.53 -2.83 -9.17
C ILE A 86 21.46 -4.09 -10.02
N LEU A 87 20.73 -4.07 -11.15
CA LEU A 87 20.59 -5.24 -12.01
C LEU A 87 21.90 -5.79 -12.59
N ARG A 88 22.94 -4.96 -12.75
CA ARG A 88 24.25 -5.40 -13.27
C ARG A 88 25.17 -5.96 -12.19
N GLU A 89 25.15 -5.36 -11.00
CA GLU A 89 26.02 -5.78 -9.90
C GLU A 89 25.39 -6.83 -8.99
N THR A 90 24.11 -7.14 -9.19
CA THR A 90 23.39 -8.11 -8.36
C THR A 90 23.85 -9.54 -8.64
N HIS A 91 24.26 -10.21 -7.58
CA HIS A 91 24.44 -11.66 -7.54
C HIS A 91 23.54 -12.25 -6.46
N LEU A 92 22.32 -12.65 -6.85
CA LEU A 92 21.39 -13.28 -5.91
C LEU A 92 21.89 -14.66 -5.50
N GLY A 93 21.86 -14.93 -4.19
CA GLY A 93 22.00 -16.27 -3.63
C GLY A 93 20.83 -17.19 -3.99
N GLY A 94 20.96 -18.49 -3.67
CA GLY A 94 19.95 -19.50 -4.02
C GLY A 94 18.55 -19.20 -3.47
N ASP A 95 18.46 -18.88 -2.18
CA ASP A 95 17.19 -18.55 -1.52
C ASP A 95 16.56 -17.26 -2.06
N GLU A 96 17.38 -16.24 -2.32
CA GLU A 96 16.93 -14.94 -2.85
C GLU A 96 16.38 -15.10 -4.26
N ARG A 97 17.10 -15.80 -5.14
CA ARG A 97 16.63 -16.11 -6.49
C ARG A 97 15.34 -16.93 -6.45
N ALA A 98 15.24 -17.89 -5.54
CA ALA A 98 14.06 -18.74 -5.40
C ALA A 98 12.80 -17.96 -5.01
N ALA A 99 12.93 -16.85 -4.26
CA ALA A 99 11.79 -15.97 -3.95
C ALA A 99 11.16 -15.38 -5.23
N PHE A 100 11.98 -15.03 -6.23
CA PHE A 100 11.50 -14.53 -7.51
C PHE A 100 11.05 -15.64 -8.46
N THR A 101 11.83 -16.71 -8.64
CA THR A 101 11.52 -17.75 -9.64
C THR A 101 10.27 -18.56 -9.31
N ARG A 102 9.97 -18.77 -8.01
CA ARG A 102 8.70 -19.38 -7.60
C ARG A 102 7.49 -18.55 -7.99
N ARG A 103 7.63 -17.21 -7.96
CA ARG A 103 6.54 -16.26 -8.11
C ARG A 103 6.39 -15.78 -9.56
N TYR A 104 7.49 -15.73 -10.30
CA TYR A 104 7.56 -15.34 -11.71
C TYR A 104 8.35 -16.38 -12.53
N PRO A 105 7.82 -17.61 -12.70
CA PRO A 105 8.53 -18.67 -13.43
C PRO A 105 8.87 -18.26 -14.87
N LEU A 106 9.99 -18.76 -15.40
CA LEU A 106 10.47 -18.40 -16.74
C LEU A 106 9.59 -18.99 -17.85
N GLU A 107 8.96 -20.13 -17.56
CA GLU A 107 8.05 -20.85 -18.45
C GLU A 107 6.60 -20.33 -18.39
N ALA A 108 6.32 -19.39 -17.49
CA ALA A 108 4.98 -18.82 -17.36
C ALA A 108 4.60 -18.02 -18.60
N ARG A 109 3.35 -18.19 -19.05
CA ARG A 109 2.78 -17.35 -20.12
C ARG A 109 2.68 -15.91 -19.64
N ASP A 110 2.86 -14.94 -20.55
CA ASP A 110 2.74 -13.52 -20.21
C ASP A 110 1.40 -13.18 -19.55
N SER A 111 0.30 -13.79 -20.01
CA SER A 111 -1.03 -13.54 -19.42
C SER A 111 -1.10 -13.97 -17.96
N ALA A 112 -0.41 -15.05 -17.58
CA ALA A 112 -0.32 -15.48 -16.19
C ALA A 112 0.54 -14.51 -15.38
N LEU A 113 1.70 -14.11 -15.90
CA LEU A 113 2.58 -13.12 -15.25
C LEU A 113 1.87 -11.79 -15.05
N VAL A 114 1.21 -11.25 -16.08
CA VAL A 114 0.46 -9.99 -16.02
C VAL A 114 -0.63 -10.08 -14.95
N ARG A 115 -1.39 -11.18 -14.88
CA ARG A 115 -2.42 -11.37 -13.86
C ARG A 115 -1.83 -11.36 -12.45
N THR A 116 -0.76 -12.13 -12.21
CA THR A 116 -0.06 -12.15 -10.92
C THR A 116 0.42 -10.74 -10.56
N LEU A 117 1.15 -10.07 -11.44
CA LEU A 117 1.73 -8.75 -11.19
C LEU A 117 0.69 -7.65 -10.96
N LEU A 118 -0.47 -7.72 -11.64
CA LEU A 118 -1.60 -6.82 -11.38
C LEU A 118 -2.21 -7.05 -10.00
N ALA A 119 -2.45 -8.31 -9.63
CA ALA A 119 -2.98 -8.66 -8.32
C ALA A 119 -2.06 -8.20 -7.19
N GLU A 120 -0.74 -8.41 -7.34
CA GLU A 120 0.23 -7.93 -6.36
C GLU A 120 0.27 -6.40 -6.28
N THR A 121 0.26 -5.72 -7.43
CA THR A 121 0.26 -4.26 -7.50
C THR A 121 -0.93 -3.68 -6.71
N TYR A 122 -2.09 -4.31 -6.85
CA TYR A 122 -3.29 -3.96 -6.09
C TYR A 122 -3.15 -4.27 -4.60
N ALA A 123 -2.67 -5.46 -4.26
CA ALA A 123 -2.46 -5.90 -2.88
C ALA A 123 -1.43 -5.06 -2.11
N THR A 124 -0.55 -4.36 -2.82
CA THR A 124 0.50 -3.52 -2.22
C THR A 124 0.33 -2.02 -2.45
N ASP A 125 -0.76 -1.59 -3.08
CA ASP A 125 -1.03 -0.18 -3.41
C ASP A 125 0.12 0.50 -4.16
N SER A 126 0.66 -0.22 -5.16
CA SER A 126 1.91 0.17 -5.82
C SER A 126 1.75 0.55 -7.30
N ASP A 127 0.53 0.95 -7.72
CA ASP A 127 0.22 1.30 -9.12
C ASP A 127 1.20 2.34 -9.70
N LEU A 128 1.54 3.38 -8.92
CA LEU A 128 2.48 4.41 -9.32
C LEU A 128 3.83 3.84 -9.77
N ALA A 129 4.29 2.74 -9.19
CA ALA A 129 5.57 2.09 -9.49
C ALA A 129 5.42 0.74 -10.21
N ALA A 130 4.22 0.42 -10.72
CA ALA A 130 3.92 -0.90 -11.27
C ALA A 130 4.83 -1.29 -12.43
N ASN A 131 5.18 -0.32 -13.29
CA ASN A 131 6.08 -0.55 -14.43
C ASN A 131 7.49 -0.94 -13.95
N GLU A 132 8.04 -0.13 -13.04
CA GLU A 132 9.39 -0.28 -12.51
C GLU A 132 9.53 -1.54 -11.67
N LEU A 133 8.58 -1.78 -10.75
CA LEU A 133 8.54 -2.98 -9.92
C LEU A 133 8.38 -4.24 -10.76
N THR A 134 7.48 -4.24 -11.74
CA THR A 134 7.30 -5.39 -12.64
C THR A 134 8.59 -5.69 -13.38
N TYR A 135 9.20 -4.68 -14.00
CA TYR A 135 10.45 -4.85 -14.72
C TYR A 135 11.55 -5.41 -13.79
N LEU A 136 11.72 -4.83 -12.60
CA LEU A 136 12.72 -5.27 -11.63
C LEU A 136 12.48 -6.71 -11.17
N LYS A 137 11.25 -7.06 -10.78
CA LYS A 137 10.85 -8.41 -10.36
C LYS A 137 11.16 -9.46 -11.41
N LEU A 138 10.79 -9.21 -12.67
CA LEU A 138 11.03 -10.14 -13.78
C LEU A 138 12.52 -10.27 -14.11
N ARG A 139 13.27 -9.16 -14.08
CA ARG A 139 14.73 -9.20 -14.29
C ARG A 139 15.45 -9.99 -13.20
N LEU A 140 15.04 -9.84 -11.94
CA LEU A 140 15.58 -10.59 -10.80
C LEU A 140 15.17 -12.07 -10.82
N ALA A 141 14.00 -12.39 -11.39
CA ALA A 141 13.59 -13.77 -11.70
C ALA A 141 14.39 -14.41 -12.86
N GLY A 142 15.11 -13.62 -13.65
CA GLY A 142 15.95 -14.09 -14.76
C GLY A 142 15.33 -13.95 -16.16
N HIS A 143 14.17 -13.31 -16.30
CA HIS A 143 13.56 -13.04 -17.60
C HIS A 143 14.44 -12.10 -18.42
N ALA A 144 14.49 -12.28 -19.75
CA ALA A 144 15.25 -11.40 -20.64
C ALA A 144 14.76 -9.94 -20.56
N PRO A 145 15.61 -8.93 -20.85
CA PRO A 145 15.22 -7.53 -20.76
C PRO A 145 14.01 -7.17 -21.64
N GLU A 146 13.92 -7.76 -22.82
CA GLU A 146 12.83 -7.52 -23.78
C GLU A 146 11.50 -8.09 -23.25
N ASP A 147 11.51 -9.30 -22.71
CA ASP A 147 10.33 -9.93 -22.10
C ASP A 147 9.86 -9.18 -20.87
N ALA A 148 10.79 -8.83 -19.97
CA ALA A 148 10.47 -8.05 -18.78
C ALA A 148 9.81 -6.71 -19.13
N LYS A 149 10.35 -6.01 -20.15
CA LYS A 149 9.80 -4.73 -20.63
C LYS A 149 8.42 -4.90 -21.27
N ARG A 150 8.23 -5.97 -22.05
CA ARG A 150 6.98 -6.29 -22.73
C ARG A 150 5.86 -6.60 -21.73
N VAL A 151 6.13 -7.45 -20.74
CA VAL A 151 5.18 -7.79 -19.67
C VAL A 151 4.87 -6.57 -18.79
N ALA A 152 5.88 -5.79 -18.40
CA ALA A 152 5.66 -4.52 -17.68
C ALA A 152 4.75 -3.57 -18.48
N GLY A 153 4.96 -3.45 -19.80
CA GLY A 153 4.10 -2.70 -20.69
C GLY A 153 2.64 -3.20 -20.69
N TYR A 154 2.42 -4.51 -20.69
CA TYR A 154 1.07 -5.07 -20.58
C TYR A 154 0.40 -4.78 -19.24
N VAL A 155 1.14 -4.85 -18.12
CA VAL A 155 0.63 -4.46 -16.80
C VAL A 155 0.19 -3.00 -16.81
N VAL A 156 1.04 -2.09 -17.29
CA VAL A 156 0.72 -0.65 -17.39
C VAL A 156 -0.47 -0.40 -18.31
N GLN A 157 -0.53 -1.06 -19.47
CA GLN A 157 -1.67 -0.93 -20.38
C GLN A 157 -2.98 -1.36 -19.73
N ARG A 158 -2.96 -2.41 -18.90
CA ARG A 158 -4.14 -2.82 -18.12
C ARG A 158 -4.50 -1.78 -17.07
N ILE A 159 -3.52 -1.21 -16.37
CA ILE A 159 -3.72 -0.13 -15.40
C ILE A 159 -4.37 1.09 -16.08
N MET A 160 -3.75 1.62 -17.13
CA MET A 160 -4.27 2.75 -17.90
C MET A 160 -5.64 2.45 -18.53
N GLY A 161 -5.83 1.22 -19.00
CA GLY A 161 -7.07 0.77 -19.64
C GLY A 161 -8.26 0.83 -18.68
N TRP A 162 -8.08 0.39 -17.42
CA TRP A 162 -9.16 0.49 -16.43
C TRP A 162 -9.33 1.93 -15.94
N GLN A 163 -8.24 2.69 -15.74
CA GLN A 163 -8.31 4.12 -15.37
C GLN A 163 -9.14 4.92 -16.38
N LYS A 164 -8.96 4.69 -17.69
CA LYS A 164 -9.75 5.35 -18.75
C LYS A 164 -11.20 4.86 -18.83
N LYS A 165 -11.46 3.59 -18.52
CA LYS A 165 -12.83 3.01 -18.51
C LYS A 165 -13.68 3.53 -17.33
N THR A 166 -13.09 4.25 -16.37
CA THR A 166 -13.77 4.69 -15.13
C THR A 166 -14.98 5.62 -15.38
N ASN A 167 -15.00 6.40 -16.47
CA ASN A 167 -16.19 7.20 -16.83
C ASN A 167 -17.39 6.34 -17.30
N ARG A 168 -17.17 5.15 -17.88
CA ARG A 168 -18.26 4.22 -18.23
C ARG A 168 -18.69 3.38 -17.02
N ARG A 169 -17.78 3.12 -16.07
CA ARG A 169 -18.07 2.43 -14.82
C ARG A 169 -18.99 3.21 -13.89
N LEU A 170 -18.97 4.55 -13.87
CA LEU A 170 -19.96 5.34 -13.11
C LEU A 170 -21.42 5.06 -13.54
N VAL A 171 -21.62 4.63 -14.78
CA VAL A 171 -22.94 4.24 -15.30
C VAL A 171 -23.27 2.77 -14.97
N ALA A 172 -22.26 1.89 -14.92
CA ALA A 172 -22.42 0.46 -14.63
C ALA A 172 -22.40 0.13 -13.11
N LEU A 173 -21.74 0.95 -12.29
CA LEU A 173 -21.76 0.90 -10.81
C LEU A 173 -23.03 1.52 -10.23
N ARG A 174 -24.10 1.69 -11.03
CA ARG A 174 -25.47 1.84 -10.53
C ARG A 174 -26.01 0.53 -9.94
N GLU A 175 -25.18 -0.13 -9.16
CA GLU A 175 -25.59 -0.92 -8.01
C GLU A 175 -25.30 -0.06 -6.78
N GLU A 176 -26.03 1.05 -6.61
CA GLU A 176 -26.00 1.90 -5.40
C GLU A 176 -26.04 1.04 -4.12
N SER A 177 -26.75 -0.10 -4.18
CA SER A 177 -26.83 -1.12 -3.15
C SER A 177 -25.49 -1.76 -2.76
N ALA A 178 -24.54 -2.00 -3.68
CA ALA A 178 -23.26 -2.63 -3.36
C ALA A 178 -22.28 -1.65 -2.68
N ALA A 179 -22.24 -0.40 -3.16
CA ALA A 179 -21.46 0.67 -2.53
C ALA A 179 -22.01 1.04 -1.14
N ALA A 180 -23.34 1.14 -1.02
CA ALA A 180 -23.99 1.34 0.27
C ALA A 180 -23.75 0.16 1.24
N ALA A 181 -23.79 -1.08 0.75
CA ALA A 181 -23.46 -2.26 1.57
C ALA A 181 -21.99 -2.26 2.02
N ALA A 182 -21.06 -1.85 1.16
CA ALA A 182 -19.65 -1.73 1.49
C ALA A 182 -19.40 -0.71 2.61
N LEU A 183 -19.96 0.50 2.52
CA LEU A 183 -19.83 1.48 3.61
C LEU A 183 -20.56 1.05 4.88
N THR A 184 -21.72 0.39 4.76
CA THR A 184 -22.42 -0.16 5.93
C THR A 184 -21.55 -1.18 6.66
N ALA A 185 -20.91 -2.10 5.93
CA ALA A 185 -20.00 -3.10 6.52
C ALA A 185 -18.75 -2.48 7.16
N LEU A 186 -18.37 -1.26 6.72
CA LEU A 186 -17.22 -0.52 7.26
C LEU A 186 -17.61 0.45 8.39
N SER A 187 -18.91 0.67 8.62
CA SER A 187 -19.40 1.64 9.62
C SER A 187 -18.98 1.27 11.04
N ASP A 188 -19.02 -0.03 11.34
CA ASP A 188 -18.58 -0.58 12.64
C ASP A 188 -17.06 -0.54 12.83
N GLN A 189 -16.30 -0.22 11.77
CA GLN A 189 -14.85 -0.11 11.79
C GLN A 189 -14.37 1.33 12.02
N ILE A 190 -15.29 2.30 12.05
CA ILE A 190 -14.96 3.71 12.27
C ILE A 190 -14.66 3.93 13.76
N GLU A 191 -13.45 4.39 14.05
CA GLU A 191 -13.03 4.77 15.40
C GLU A 191 -13.45 6.22 15.70
N TRP A 192 -14.57 6.38 16.39
CA TRP A 192 -15.09 7.68 16.81
C TRP A 192 -14.38 8.21 18.08
N PRO A 193 -14.24 9.54 18.24
CA PRO A 193 -13.69 10.12 19.45
C PRO A 193 -14.58 9.81 20.66
N ALA A 194 -13.97 9.58 21.82
CA ALA A 194 -14.70 9.18 23.04
C ALA A 194 -15.72 10.22 23.53
N ARG A 195 -15.51 11.50 23.20
CA ARG A 195 -16.45 12.59 23.48
C ARG A 195 -17.03 13.10 22.18
N ALA A 196 -18.35 13.08 22.09
CA ALA A 196 -19.06 13.76 21.02
C ALA A 196 -18.85 15.27 21.18
N SER A 197 -18.17 15.86 20.21
CA SER A 197 -18.09 17.31 20.00
C SER A 197 -18.64 17.63 18.62
N ASP A 198 -19.03 18.89 18.40
CA ASP A 198 -19.36 19.33 17.04
C ASP A 198 -18.12 19.13 16.14
N PRO A 199 -18.26 18.42 15.01
CA PRO A 199 -17.12 18.14 14.15
C PRO A 199 -16.67 19.42 13.44
N ALA A 200 -15.36 19.63 13.37
CA ALA A 200 -14.81 20.71 12.56
C ALA A 200 -15.25 20.57 11.09
N PRO A 201 -15.47 21.68 10.35
CA PRO A 201 -15.94 21.61 8.98
C PRO A 201 -14.92 20.92 8.06
N LEU A 202 -15.40 20.36 6.94
CA LEU A 202 -14.52 19.82 5.91
C LEU A 202 -13.62 20.93 5.34
N PRO A 203 -12.33 20.64 5.06
CA PRO A 203 -11.48 21.53 4.28
C PRO A 203 -12.05 21.78 2.89
N SER A 204 -11.78 22.97 2.34
CA SER A 204 -12.28 23.37 1.01
C SER A 204 -11.35 23.00 -0.15
N ALA A 205 -10.14 22.51 0.14
CA ALA A 205 -9.14 22.16 -0.85
C ALA A 205 -8.20 21.06 -0.34
N SER A 206 -7.51 20.39 -1.27
CA SER A 206 -6.45 19.42 -0.96
C SER A 206 -5.24 20.14 -0.36
N ALA A 207 -4.67 19.54 0.68
CA ALA A 207 -3.41 19.96 1.30
C ALA A 207 -2.18 19.46 0.50
N ARG A 208 -2.36 18.55 -0.46
CA ARG A 208 -1.29 18.03 -1.31
C ARG A 208 -1.13 18.88 -2.57
N VAL A 209 -0.29 19.92 -2.45
CA VAL A 209 -0.08 20.90 -3.54
C VAL A 209 1.05 20.49 -4.48
N VAL A 210 2.13 19.90 -3.95
CA VAL A 210 3.41 19.69 -4.68
C VAL A 210 3.24 18.88 -5.97
N ASP A 211 2.46 17.80 -5.92
CA ASP A 211 2.23 16.88 -7.02
C ASP A 211 0.73 16.61 -7.24
N GLY A 212 -0.11 17.58 -6.86
CA GLY A 212 -1.56 17.56 -7.08
C GLY A 212 -1.95 17.28 -8.54
N ASP A 213 -1.21 17.92 -9.46
CA ASP A 213 -1.42 17.87 -10.91
C ASP A 213 -0.42 16.97 -11.66
N ASP A 214 0.27 16.04 -10.99
CA ASP A 214 1.21 15.13 -11.66
C ASP A 214 0.46 14.22 -12.68
N ASP A 215 0.99 14.17 -13.90
CA ASP A 215 0.41 13.45 -15.04
C ASP A 215 0.45 11.91 -14.90
N GLN A 216 1.19 11.37 -13.92
CA GLN A 216 1.20 9.95 -13.59
C GLN A 216 -0.01 9.54 -12.76
N ARG A 217 -0.74 10.51 -12.18
CA ARG A 217 -1.94 10.25 -11.40
C ARG A 217 -3.12 9.98 -12.34
N GLY A 218 -3.94 9.00 -11.97
CA GLY A 218 -5.22 8.81 -12.62
C GLY A 218 -6.19 9.93 -12.24
N ARG A 219 -7.17 10.23 -13.10
CA ARG A 219 -8.24 11.19 -12.83
C ARG A 219 -9.59 10.68 -13.32
N PHE A 220 -10.64 10.96 -12.58
CA PHE A 220 -12.03 10.83 -13.04
C PHE A 220 -12.94 11.83 -12.34
N TYR A 221 -14.07 12.11 -12.97
CA TYR A 221 -15.09 13.00 -12.43
C TYR A 221 -15.85 12.33 -11.29
N LEU A 222 -16.07 13.06 -10.19
CA LEU A 222 -16.88 12.61 -9.05
C LEU A 222 -18.03 13.59 -8.80
N ALA A 223 -19.26 13.09 -8.96
CA ALA A 223 -20.48 13.88 -8.89
C ALA A 223 -20.69 14.57 -7.52
N LYS A 224 -20.34 13.92 -6.40
CA LYS A 224 -20.54 14.49 -5.05
C LYS A 224 -19.64 15.68 -4.72
N VAL A 225 -18.55 15.83 -5.45
CA VAL A 225 -17.61 16.95 -5.31
C VAL A 225 -17.59 17.86 -6.54
N GLY A 226 -18.27 17.44 -7.62
CA GLY A 226 -18.51 18.25 -8.82
C GLY A 226 -17.28 18.49 -9.70
N ARG A 227 -16.21 17.69 -9.58
CA ARG A 227 -14.93 17.90 -10.29
C ARG A 227 -14.17 16.60 -10.55
N ASP A 228 -13.13 16.69 -11.38
CA ASP A 228 -12.14 15.62 -11.52
C ASP A 228 -11.27 15.53 -10.26
N VAL A 229 -11.08 14.30 -9.76
CA VAL A 229 -10.26 14.00 -8.59
C VAL A 229 -9.11 13.09 -8.98
N GLY A 230 -7.90 13.43 -8.52
CA GLY A 230 -6.69 12.64 -8.72
C GLY A 230 -6.58 11.44 -7.79
N PHE A 231 -6.04 10.34 -8.28
CA PHE A 231 -5.76 9.15 -7.48
C PHE A 231 -4.47 8.47 -7.94
N ASP A 232 -3.80 7.80 -7.00
CA ASP A 232 -2.48 7.23 -7.24
C ASP A 232 -2.54 5.72 -7.49
N SER A 233 -3.66 5.09 -7.18
CA SER A 233 -3.83 3.64 -7.23
C SER A 233 -5.25 3.18 -7.48
N ALA A 234 -5.39 1.92 -7.89
CA ALA A 234 -6.68 1.25 -7.98
C ALA A 234 -7.40 1.17 -6.64
N LEU A 235 -6.65 1.04 -5.55
CA LEU A 235 -7.19 0.95 -4.21
C LEU A 235 -7.84 2.28 -3.80
N ARG A 236 -7.12 3.40 -3.95
CA ARG A 236 -7.66 4.75 -3.74
C ARG A 236 -8.82 5.08 -4.69
N ALA A 237 -8.72 4.70 -5.96
CA ALA A 237 -9.81 4.87 -6.92
C ALA A 237 -11.10 4.18 -6.46
N ARG A 238 -10.99 2.94 -5.95
CA ARG A 238 -12.14 2.18 -5.46
C ARG A 238 -12.76 2.83 -4.22
N LEU A 239 -11.96 3.36 -3.29
CA LEU A 239 -12.46 4.14 -2.17
C LEU A 239 -13.27 5.36 -2.66
N LEU A 240 -12.69 6.17 -3.55
CA LEU A 240 -13.32 7.39 -4.08
C LEU A 240 -14.63 7.09 -4.82
N LEU A 241 -14.67 6.03 -5.63
CA LEU A 241 -15.89 5.60 -6.32
C LEU A 241 -16.95 5.10 -5.33
N THR A 242 -16.55 4.38 -4.28
CA THR A 242 -17.46 3.91 -3.22
C THR A 242 -18.10 5.09 -2.48
N LEU A 243 -17.29 6.07 -2.07
CA LEU A 243 -17.78 7.28 -1.41
C LEU A 243 -18.68 8.10 -2.32
N ASN A 244 -18.35 8.21 -3.61
CA ASN A 244 -19.17 8.92 -4.58
C ASN A 244 -20.52 8.24 -4.85
N ALA A 245 -20.59 6.91 -4.78
CA ALA A 245 -21.82 6.15 -5.06
C ALA A 245 -22.74 5.99 -3.84
N ALA A 246 -22.21 5.97 -2.61
CA ALA A 246 -22.99 5.55 -1.44
C ALA A 246 -23.85 6.67 -0.83
N ASP A 247 -25.17 6.51 -0.74
CA ASP A 247 -26.10 7.53 -0.22
C ASP A 247 -25.81 8.04 1.20
N GLN A 248 -25.11 7.23 2.02
CA GLN A 248 -24.71 7.64 3.36
C GLN A 248 -23.65 8.75 3.37
N VAL A 249 -23.03 9.07 2.23
CA VAL A 249 -22.02 10.14 2.12
C VAL A 249 -22.64 11.34 1.41
N ARG A 250 -22.64 12.51 2.06
CA ARG A 250 -23.12 13.76 1.45
C ARG A 250 -22.10 14.34 0.47
N THR A 251 -20.86 14.45 0.93
CA THR A 251 -19.73 14.98 0.16
C THR A 251 -18.41 14.57 0.83
N PHE A 252 -17.28 14.86 0.20
CA PHE A 252 -15.95 14.55 0.73
C PHE A 252 -14.87 15.45 0.12
N GLN A 253 -13.68 15.46 0.72
CA GLN A 253 -12.49 16.17 0.21
C GLN A 253 -11.30 15.22 0.25
N GLU A 254 -10.62 15.02 -0.89
CA GLU A 254 -9.38 14.26 -0.96
C GLU A 254 -8.21 15.03 -0.32
N GLU A 255 -7.26 14.28 0.24
CA GLU A 255 -5.98 14.80 0.75
C GLU A 255 -6.16 16.01 1.68
N PRO A 256 -7.08 15.95 2.67
CA PRO A 256 -7.63 17.13 3.34
C PRO A 256 -6.66 17.84 4.28
N ALA A 257 -5.57 17.16 4.67
CA ALA A 257 -4.64 17.65 5.66
C ALA A 257 -3.22 17.18 5.35
N ALA A 258 -2.26 17.78 6.05
CA ALA A 258 -0.87 17.38 6.05
C ALA A 258 -0.49 17.05 7.50
N VAL A 259 -0.59 15.78 7.86
CA VAL A 259 -0.45 15.30 9.24
C VAL A 259 1.01 14.89 9.48
N ARG A 260 1.63 15.50 10.48
CA ARG A 260 3.00 15.17 10.88
C ARG A 260 3.01 13.87 11.67
N TYR A 261 4.01 13.05 11.43
CA TYR A 261 4.28 11.85 12.21
C TYR A 261 5.78 11.72 12.45
N THR A 262 6.19 11.00 13.49
CA THR A 262 7.61 10.81 13.82
C THR A 262 7.91 9.33 14.00
N VAL A 263 8.90 8.84 13.26
CA VAL A 263 9.44 7.47 13.38
C VAL A 263 10.93 7.57 13.61
N ASP A 264 11.42 6.96 14.69
CA ASP A 264 12.84 6.95 15.07
C ASP A 264 13.50 8.35 15.07
N GLY A 265 12.76 9.34 15.58
CA GLY A 265 13.20 10.75 15.62
C GLY A 265 13.18 11.48 14.27
N GLN A 266 12.77 10.83 13.18
CA GLN A 266 12.58 11.46 11.88
C GLN A 266 11.12 11.87 11.70
N THR A 267 10.91 13.15 11.43
CA THR A 267 9.57 13.69 11.17
C THR A 267 9.23 13.59 9.69
N GLY A 268 8.11 12.92 9.40
CA GLY A 268 7.50 12.82 8.09
C GLY A 268 6.20 13.63 8.01
N LEU A 269 5.69 13.74 6.80
CA LEU A 269 4.39 14.35 6.49
C LEU A 269 3.56 13.32 5.73
N HIS A 270 2.36 13.06 6.21
CA HIS A 270 1.40 12.16 5.57
C HIS A 270 0.14 12.92 5.16
N HIS A 271 -0.36 12.62 3.98
CA HIS A 271 -1.61 13.18 3.46
C HIS A 271 -2.66 12.07 3.48
N PRO A 272 -3.61 12.06 4.44
CA PRO A 272 -4.68 11.06 4.47
C PRO A 272 -5.51 11.14 3.20
N ASP A 273 -6.07 10.03 2.73
CA ASP A 273 -6.66 9.99 1.38
C ASP A 273 -7.92 10.85 1.23
N VAL A 274 -8.85 10.79 2.18
CA VAL A 274 -10.15 11.48 2.08
C VAL A 274 -10.71 11.83 3.46
N VAL A 275 -11.42 12.95 3.58
CA VAL A 275 -12.38 13.18 4.67
C VAL A 275 -13.79 13.28 4.09
N ALA A 276 -14.74 12.54 4.65
CA ALA A 276 -16.11 12.44 4.16
C ALA A 276 -17.13 12.88 5.22
N GLN A 277 -18.13 13.65 4.80
CA GLN A 277 -19.29 13.97 5.62
C GLN A 277 -20.42 12.98 5.35
N LEU A 278 -20.92 12.35 6.41
CA LEU A 278 -22.01 11.40 6.37
C LEU A 278 -23.38 12.09 6.34
N ALA A 279 -24.40 11.35 5.94
CA ALA A 279 -25.80 11.80 5.83
C ALA A 279 -26.39 12.22 7.18
N ASP A 280 -25.85 11.72 8.28
CA ASP A 280 -26.22 12.10 9.65
C ASP A 280 -25.42 13.30 10.20
N GLY A 281 -24.52 13.88 9.40
CA GLY A 281 -23.71 15.04 9.76
C GLY A 281 -22.37 14.71 10.40
N ARG A 282 -22.11 13.46 10.80
CA ARG A 282 -20.80 13.04 11.29
C ARG A 282 -19.75 13.11 10.19
N ILE A 283 -18.48 13.28 10.56
CA ILE A 283 -17.37 13.38 9.62
C ILE A 283 -16.35 12.28 9.92
N VAL A 284 -15.86 11.60 8.88
CA VAL A 284 -14.86 10.53 8.97
C VAL A 284 -13.65 10.84 8.11
N LEU A 285 -12.46 10.78 8.70
CA LEU A 285 -11.18 10.77 8.00
C LEU A 285 -10.87 9.33 7.59
N VAL A 286 -10.60 9.10 6.31
CA VAL A 286 -10.34 7.78 5.73
C VAL A 286 -8.93 7.77 5.15
N ASP A 287 -8.15 6.76 5.53
CA ASP A 287 -6.78 6.53 5.04
C ASP A 287 -6.65 5.12 4.49
N VAL A 288 -6.11 4.99 3.29
CA VAL A 288 -5.90 3.74 2.57
C VAL A 288 -4.60 3.10 3.06
N GLN A 289 -4.70 1.92 3.64
CA GLN A 289 -3.52 1.13 4.02
C GLN A 289 -3.77 -0.34 3.66
N PRO A 290 -3.05 -0.92 2.68
CA PRO A 290 -3.32 -2.28 2.23
C PRO A 290 -3.35 -3.29 3.36
N LEU A 291 -4.28 -4.24 3.32
CA LEU A 291 -4.50 -5.23 4.38
C LEU A 291 -3.20 -5.92 4.87
N GLY A 292 -2.31 -6.30 3.95
CA GLY A 292 -1.03 -6.94 4.30
C GLY A 292 0.01 -6.03 4.95
N GLN A 293 -0.21 -4.70 4.95
CA GLN A 293 0.75 -3.68 5.36
C GLN A 293 0.35 -2.90 6.62
N VAL A 294 -0.87 -3.11 7.15
CA VAL A 294 -1.35 -2.42 8.36
C VAL A 294 -0.56 -2.79 9.63
N GLY A 295 0.12 -3.95 9.63
CA GLY A 295 1.00 -4.37 10.72
C GLY A 295 2.36 -3.66 10.75
N ILE A 296 2.78 -3.06 9.63
CA ILE A 296 4.10 -2.43 9.51
C ILE A 296 4.18 -1.20 10.43
N HIS A 297 5.31 -1.06 11.13
CA HIS A 297 5.50 -0.06 12.17
C HIS A 297 5.22 1.37 11.69
N VAL A 298 5.78 1.78 10.54
CA VAL A 298 5.56 3.13 9.98
C VAL A 298 4.08 3.42 9.71
N ASN A 299 3.31 2.42 9.25
CA ASN A 299 1.89 2.56 8.96
C ASN A 299 1.06 2.65 10.24
N ARG A 300 1.44 1.89 11.28
CA ARG A 300 0.83 2.00 12.62
C ARG A 300 1.08 3.36 13.26
N VAL A 301 2.29 3.91 13.12
CA VAL A 301 2.63 5.26 13.61
C VAL A 301 1.84 6.33 12.86
N LYS A 302 1.77 6.24 11.53
CA LYS A 302 0.92 7.14 10.72
C LYS A 302 -0.56 7.05 11.12
N ALA A 303 -1.10 5.85 11.24
CA ALA A 303 -2.48 5.63 11.68
C ALA A 303 -2.74 6.24 13.07
N ALA A 304 -1.76 6.18 13.98
CA ALA A 304 -1.87 6.82 15.28
C ALA A 304 -1.92 8.36 15.19
N ALA A 305 -1.02 8.97 14.42
CA ALA A 305 -1.03 10.41 14.18
C ALA A 305 -2.32 10.88 13.49
N LEU A 306 -2.85 10.08 12.56
CA LEU A 306 -4.12 10.35 11.90
C LEU A 306 -5.31 10.26 12.86
N ARG A 307 -5.29 9.30 13.81
CA ARG A 307 -6.32 9.20 14.85
C ARG A 307 -6.35 10.44 15.72
N GLU A 308 -5.18 10.84 16.22
CA GLU A 308 -5.04 12.06 17.04
C GLU A 308 -5.56 13.28 16.28
N HIS A 309 -5.17 13.41 15.00
CA HIS A 309 -5.65 14.49 14.15
C HIS A 309 -7.17 14.46 13.93
N ALA A 310 -7.74 13.30 13.58
CA ALA A 310 -9.17 13.14 13.36
C ALA A 310 -9.96 13.45 14.64
N HIS A 311 -9.57 12.85 15.76
CA HIS A 311 -10.27 13.02 17.04
C HIS A 311 -10.18 14.44 17.58
N ALA A 312 -9.04 15.13 17.37
CA ALA A 312 -8.91 16.54 17.71
C ALA A 312 -9.87 17.45 16.92
N ASN A 313 -10.32 17.01 15.76
CA ASN A 313 -11.32 17.71 14.94
C ASN A 313 -12.76 17.20 15.16
N GLY A 314 -12.98 16.29 16.13
CA GLY A 314 -14.29 15.66 16.33
C GLY A 314 -14.68 14.68 15.22
N TRP A 315 -13.73 14.26 14.38
CA TRP A 315 -13.94 13.31 13.29
C TRP A 315 -13.67 11.88 13.74
N GLY A 316 -14.36 10.91 13.14
CA GLY A 316 -13.97 9.51 13.23
C GLY A 316 -12.76 9.19 12.34
N LEU A 317 -12.05 8.11 12.63
CA LEU A 317 -10.99 7.56 11.78
C LEU A 317 -11.42 6.22 11.19
N LEU A 318 -11.17 6.03 9.89
CA LEU A 318 -11.26 4.73 9.22
C LEU A 318 -9.95 4.43 8.48
N ILE A 319 -9.27 3.36 8.87
CA ILE A 319 -8.21 2.78 8.05
C ILE A 319 -8.85 1.80 7.06
N TRP A 320 -8.86 2.17 5.78
CA TRP A 320 -9.49 1.42 4.72
C TRP A 320 -8.49 0.47 4.06
N THR A 321 -8.74 -0.84 4.19
CA THR A 321 -7.72 -1.86 3.90
C THR A 321 -7.74 -2.44 2.49
N GLY A 322 -8.77 -2.10 1.71
CA GLY A 322 -9.07 -2.83 0.48
C GLY A 322 -9.77 -4.17 0.69
N SER A 323 -10.05 -4.54 1.92
CA SER A 323 -10.71 -5.79 2.28
C SER A 323 -12.03 -5.51 3.01
N ARG A 324 -12.89 -6.53 3.12
CA ARG A 324 -13.96 -6.53 4.11
C ARG A 324 -13.42 -6.62 5.54
N THR A 325 -12.18 -7.08 5.69
CA THR A 325 -11.46 -7.19 6.96
C THR A 325 -10.84 -5.84 7.33
N GLY A 326 -11.32 -5.23 8.41
CA GLY A 326 -10.72 -4.04 9.01
C GLY A 326 -9.54 -4.37 9.93
N VAL A 327 -8.90 -3.32 10.45
CA VAL A 327 -7.74 -3.46 11.36
C VAL A 327 -8.13 -4.20 12.65
N ALA A 328 -9.30 -3.89 13.23
CA ALA A 328 -9.77 -4.57 14.45
C ALA A 328 -10.04 -6.06 14.20
N GLN A 329 -10.74 -6.38 13.11
CA GLN A 329 -11.01 -7.77 12.72
C GLN A 329 -9.71 -8.54 12.43
N LEU A 330 -8.72 -7.89 11.81
CA LEU A 330 -7.42 -8.52 11.56
C LEU A 330 -6.65 -8.78 12.86
N ARG A 331 -6.67 -7.86 13.83
CA ARG A 331 -6.06 -8.07 15.16
C ARG A 331 -6.69 -9.28 15.89
N ASP A 332 -8.00 -9.43 15.75
CA ASP A 332 -8.78 -10.47 16.42
C ASP A 332 -8.81 -11.79 15.61
N ARG A 333 -8.17 -11.82 14.43
CA ARG A 333 -8.02 -13.01 13.60
C ARG A 333 -7.42 -14.16 14.41
N ARG A 334 -8.07 -15.33 14.38
CA ARG A 334 -7.53 -16.53 15.01
C ARG A 334 -6.25 -16.97 14.30
N VAL A 335 -5.18 -17.09 15.07
CA VAL A 335 -3.90 -17.66 14.66
C VAL A 335 -3.67 -18.93 15.46
N ASP A 336 -2.97 -19.90 14.89
CA ASP A 336 -2.59 -21.12 15.62
C ASP A 336 -1.77 -20.76 16.87
N ALA A 337 -2.13 -21.31 18.02
CA ALA A 337 -1.49 -21.00 19.29
C ALA A 337 -0.02 -21.45 19.32
N GLU A 338 0.32 -22.53 18.61
CA GLU A 338 1.71 -22.98 18.48
C GLU A 338 2.53 -22.01 17.61
N LEU A 339 1.95 -21.47 16.53
CA LEU A 339 2.58 -20.43 15.72
C LEU A 339 2.82 -19.15 16.53
N GLU A 340 1.81 -18.72 17.28
CA GLU A 340 1.89 -17.56 18.15
C GLU A 340 2.98 -17.73 19.22
N GLN A 341 3.04 -18.89 19.88
CA GLN A 341 4.08 -19.21 20.85
C GLN A 341 5.47 -19.23 20.22
N ARG A 342 5.67 -19.93 19.10
CA ARG A 342 6.97 -20.02 18.41
C ARG A 342 7.48 -18.65 17.97
N LEU A 343 6.60 -17.78 17.48
CA LEU A 343 6.98 -16.42 17.10
C LEU A 343 7.26 -15.55 18.33
N GLY A 344 6.49 -15.72 19.41
CA GLY A 344 6.77 -15.08 20.70
C GLY A 344 8.14 -15.47 21.27
N ASP A 345 8.47 -16.76 21.30
CA ASP A 345 9.76 -17.28 21.76
C ASP A 345 10.92 -16.75 20.91
N LEU A 346 10.72 -16.67 19.58
CA LEU A 346 11.70 -16.08 18.67
C LEU A 346 11.99 -14.62 19.02
N LEU A 347 10.96 -13.83 19.35
CA LEU A 347 11.11 -12.42 19.69
C LEU A 347 11.61 -12.19 21.11
N ALA A 348 11.35 -13.12 22.03
CA ALA A 348 11.92 -13.13 23.37
C ALA A 348 13.44 -13.36 23.33
N ALA A 349 13.94 -14.13 22.36
CA ALA A 349 15.37 -14.31 22.13
C ALA A 349 16.06 -13.10 21.48
N GLY A 350 15.28 -12.20 20.85
CA GLY A 350 15.76 -10.97 20.26
C GLY A 350 15.08 -10.62 18.93
N PRO A 351 15.52 -9.55 18.27
CA PRO A 351 14.98 -9.14 16.98
C PRO A 351 15.17 -10.23 15.91
N ALA A 352 14.09 -10.58 15.22
CA ALA A 352 14.07 -11.60 14.19
C ALA A 352 14.24 -11.00 12.78
N PRO A 353 15.23 -11.47 11.99
CA PRO A 353 15.35 -11.13 10.57
C PRO A 353 14.35 -11.91 9.72
N MET A 354 14.19 -11.52 8.45
CA MET A 354 13.29 -12.20 7.51
C MET A 354 13.59 -13.70 7.39
N THR A 355 14.86 -14.09 7.44
CA THR A 355 15.26 -15.50 7.33
C THR A 355 14.66 -16.37 8.43
N ALA A 356 14.53 -15.84 9.65
CA ALA A 356 13.94 -16.56 10.78
C ALA A 356 12.42 -16.65 10.66
N VAL A 357 11.75 -15.55 10.27
CA VAL A 357 10.29 -15.53 10.07
C VAL A 357 9.87 -16.40 8.87
N ARG A 358 10.65 -16.36 7.78
CA ARG A 358 10.47 -17.23 6.60
C ARG A 358 10.57 -18.71 6.94
N ARG A 359 11.42 -19.09 7.89
CA ARG A 359 11.49 -20.49 8.35
C ARG A 359 10.17 -20.93 8.98
N LEU A 360 9.54 -20.09 9.81
CA LEU A 360 8.22 -20.38 10.37
C LEU A 360 7.15 -20.48 9.28
N HIS A 361 7.20 -19.63 8.25
CA HIS A 361 6.33 -19.77 7.07
C HIS A 361 6.50 -21.15 6.41
N ARG A 362 7.73 -21.58 6.13
CA ARG A 362 8.01 -22.85 5.44
C ARG A 362 7.70 -24.09 6.29
N GLU A 363 8.00 -24.05 7.59
CA GLU A 363 7.92 -25.22 8.48
C GLU A 363 6.57 -25.37 9.18
N ALA A 364 5.87 -24.25 9.42
CA ALA A 364 4.65 -24.24 10.23
C ALA A 364 3.48 -23.48 9.58
N GLY A 365 3.65 -22.98 8.35
CA GLY A 365 2.56 -22.37 7.58
C GLY A 365 2.15 -20.98 8.07
N LEU A 366 3.06 -20.21 8.67
CA LEU A 366 2.80 -18.81 9.02
C LEU A 366 2.44 -17.99 7.77
N GLU A 367 1.22 -17.45 7.68
CA GLU A 367 0.83 -16.57 6.58
C GLU A 367 1.02 -15.09 6.92
N LEU A 368 1.04 -14.24 5.88
CA LEU A 368 1.28 -12.79 6.06
C LEU A 368 0.22 -12.11 6.92
N LEU A 369 -1.04 -12.53 6.79
CA LEU A 369 -2.14 -12.01 7.62
C LEU A 369 -2.04 -12.49 9.07
N ASP A 370 -1.43 -13.64 9.33
CA ASP A 370 -1.17 -14.09 10.70
C ASP A 370 -0.06 -13.25 11.33
N LEU A 371 1.01 -12.97 10.59
CA LEU A 371 2.07 -12.03 11.02
C LEU A 371 1.50 -10.64 11.32
N ALA A 372 0.66 -10.10 10.43
CA ALA A 372 0.01 -8.81 10.65
C ALA A 372 -0.91 -8.83 11.88
N ALA A 373 -1.73 -9.88 12.04
CA ALA A 373 -2.61 -10.06 13.20
C ALA A 373 -1.83 -10.08 14.52
N LEU A 374 -0.78 -10.90 14.60
CA LEU A 374 0.04 -11.02 15.80
C LEU A 374 0.80 -9.72 16.11
N THR A 375 1.29 -9.04 15.08
CA THR A 375 1.96 -7.73 15.23
C THR A 375 1.01 -6.67 15.79
N LEU A 376 -0.25 -6.64 15.33
CA LEU A 376 -1.28 -5.75 15.85
C LEU A 376 -1.67 -6.11 17.30
N ARG A 377 -1.79 -7.40 17.61
CA ARG A 377 -2.21 -7.90 18.93
C ARG A 377 -1.19 -7.64 20.02
N HIS A 378 0.08 -7.95 19.74
CA HIS A 378 1.17 -7.88 20.72
C HIS A 378 1.94 -6.56 20.67
N GLY A 379 1.60 -5.69 19.72
CA GLY A 379 2.28 -4.41 19.53
C GLY A 379 3.70 -4.53 18.98
N TRP A 380 4.12 -5.70 18.50
CA TRP A 380 5.45 -5.94 17.92
C TRP A 380 5.83 -4.89 16.87
N ARG A 381 7.11 -4.59 16.78
CA ARG A 381 7.63 -3.67 15.76
C ARG A 381 8.07 -4.48 14.54
N TRP A 382 7.38 -4.26 13.43
CA TRP A 382 7.73 -4.78 12.11
C TRP A 382 8.24 -3.65 11.21
N ASP A 383 9.55 -3.58 11.04
CA ASP A 383 10.21 -2.74 10.02
C ASP A 383 10.28 -3.50 8.70
N ARG A 384 9.93 -2.86 7.58
CA ARG A 384 9.83 -3.55 6.28
C ARG A 384 11.13 -3.57 5.48
N ALA A 385 12.01 -2.58 5.66
CA ALA A 385 13.25 -2.44 4.90
C ALA A 385 14.35 -1.76 5.73
N PRO A 386 15.41 -2.49 6.14
CA PRO A 386 15.49 -3.96 6.09
C PRO A 386 14.41 -4.60 6.96
N PHE A 387 13.99 -5.83 6.62
CA PHE A 387 12.99 -6.53 7.43
C PHE A 387 13.54 -6.79 8.83
N ARG A 388 12.79 -6.36 9.84
CA ARG A 388 13.08 -6.67 11.24
C ARG A 388 11.78 -6.75 12.02
N LEU A 389 11.57 -7.88 12.68
CA LEU A 389 10.50 -8.06 13.64
C LEU A 389 11.09 -8.03 15.06
N SER A 390 10.51 -7.25 15.96
CA SER A 390 10.99 -7.15 17.34
C SER A 390 9.82 -7.05 18.32
N ALA A 391 10.05 -7.52 19.55
CA ALA A 391 9.18 -7.26 20.69
C ALA A 391 8.90 -5.74 20.81
N PRO A 392 7.77 -5.33 21.42
CA PRO A 392 7.50 -3.90 21.57
C PRO A 392 8.63 -3.29 22.42
N PRO A 393 8.99 -2.01 22.19
CA PRO A 393 9.92 -1.34 23.08
C PRO A 393 9.38 -1.43 24.52
N PRO A 394 10.24 -1.62 25.54
CA PRO A 394 9.78 -1.56 26.92
C PRO A 394 9.08 -0.23 27.13
N THR A 395 7.85 -0.26 27.65
CA THR A 395 7.17 0.95 28.10
C THR A 395 8.04 1.57 29.17
N GLY A 396 8.59 2.75 28.89
CA GLY A 396 9.30 3.52 29.91
C GLY A 396 8.29 3.91 30.99
N ASP A 397 8.53 3.44 32.21
CA ASP A 397 7.88 3.94 33.43
C ASP A 397 8.35 5.36 33.76
#